data_AF-A0A7R9A4M7-F1
#
_entry.id   AF-A0A7R9A4M7-F1
#
_cell.length_a   1.000
_cell.length_b   1.000
_cell.length_c   1.000
_cell.angle_alpha   90.00
_cell.angle_beta   90.00
_cell.angle_gamma   90.00
#
_symmetry.space_group_name_H-M   'P 1'
#
loop_
_entity.id
_entity.type
_entity.pdbx_description
1 polymer ?
#
loop_
_entity_poly.entity_id
_entity_poly.type
_entity_poly.pdbx_seq_one_letter_code
_entity_poly.pdbx_strand_id
1 'polypeptide(L)'
;MQFLVGHTHVRFSLLLSYRYPPTAKMQTRFIVPSLFCLLLPSIGPTTGQYPCPNPEDISPCACSAREDKVYVSCFNATSSDDIFSAFNNAVWPVTNLTGFHLEHNFDVHEISERMFGDISFEGIGTDWCGVVSVRPSALMPSKDRLEYISMNRGVLEQFPWDYMQHATKLVAIDFKHVTTKKCVTTCAEPQSGETRSYWQSNNHARGWLVHAELEGY
;
A
#
# COMPACT_ATOMS: atom_id res chain seq x y z
N MET A 1 33.69 -45.71 20.43
CA MET A 1 32.65 -45.68 19.40
C MET A 1 32.60 -44.25 18.86
N GLN A 2 33.19 -44.03 17.69
CA GLN A 2 33.23 -42.75 17.00
C GLN A 2 32.17 -42.78 15.90
N PHE A 3 31.31 -41.77 15.84
CA PHE A 3 30.46 -41.52 14.68
C PHE A 3 30.86 -40.16 14.10
N LEU A 4 31.59 -40.21 12.99
CA LEU A 4 31.83 -39.11 12.08
C LEU A 4 30.65 -39.06 11.11
N VAL A 5 29.87 -37.98 11.13
CA VAL A 5 28.86 -37.70 10.11
C VAL A 5 29.44 -36.66 9.16
N GLY A 6 29.73 -37.12 7.93
CA GLY A 6 30.29 -36.29 6.87
C GLY A 6 29.23 -35.40 6.23
N HIS A 7 29.50 -34.09 6.20
CA HIS A 7 28.79 -33.11 5.38
C HIS A 7 29.36 -33.11 3.96
N THR A 8 28.59 -33.57 2.99
CA THR A 8 28.88 -33.39 1.56
C THR A 8 28.21 -32.13 1.04
N HIS A 9 29.01 -31.09 0.79
CA HIS A 9 28.60 -29.91 0.04
C HIS A 9 28.56 -30.24 -1.46
N VAL A 10 27.38 -30.14 -2.09
CA VAL A 10 27.26 -30.15 -3.55
C VAL A 10 27.15 -28.68 -4.01
N ARG A 11 28.21 -28.17 -4.63
CA ARG A 11 28.23 -26.88 -5.31
C ARG A 11 27.79 -27.08 -6.76
N PHE A 12 26.63 -26.54 -7.13
CA PHE A 12 26.23 -26.39 -8.53
C PHE A 12 26.66 -25.00 -9.01
N SER A 13 27.77 -24.93 -9.74
CA SER A 13 28.17 -23.74 -10.50
C SER A 13 27.73 -23.93 -11.96
N LEU A 14 26.58 -23.37 -12.33
CA LEU A 14 26.15 -23.25 -13.73
C LEU A 14 26.67 -21.92 -14.28
N LEU A 15 27.85 -21.96 -14.91
CA LEU A 15 28.38 -20.87 -15.72
C LEU A 15 27.85 -21.00 -17.15
N LEU A 16 26.68 -20.43 -17.42
CA LEU A 16 26.19 -20.22 -18.79
C LEU A 16 26.84 -18.94 -19.34
N SER A 17 27.90 -19.14 -20.13
CA SER A 17 28.56 -18.08 -20.90
C SER A 17 27.79 -17.87 -22.21
N TYR A 18 26.86 -16.92 -22.21
CA TYR A 18 26.14 -16.51 -23.40
C TYR A 18 27.03 -15.58 -24.24
N ARG A 19 27.57 -16.08 -25.36
CA ARG A 19 28.32 -15.27 -26.33
C ARG A 19 27.34 -14.52 -27.23
N TYR A 20 27.29 -13.19 -27.08
CA TYR A 20 26.67 -12.30 -28.06
C TYR A 20 27.54 -12.24 -29.34
N PRO A 21 26.96 -12.41 -30.54
CA PRO A 21 27.67 -12.10 -31.79
C PRO A 21 27.77 -10.58 -32.01
N PRO A 22 28.85 -10.11 -32.68
CA PRO A 22 29.10 -8.70 -32.88
C PRO A 22 28.20 -8.06 -33.93
N THR A 23 27.93 -6.78 -33.67
CA THR A 23 27.18 -5.79 -34.43
C THR A 23 27.42 -5.79 -35.95
N ALA A 24 26.35 -5.93 -36.74
CA ALA A 24 26.32 -5.51 -38.14
C ALA A 24 25.95 -4.02 -38.22
N LYS A 25 26.91 -3.19 -38.65
CA LYS A 25 26.68 -1.78 -38.99
C LYS A 25 26.04 -1.72 -40.39
N MET A 26 24.75 -1.44 -40.47
CA MET A 26 24.08 -1.10 -41.72
C MET A 26 23.87 0.41 -41.77
N GLN A 27 24.80 1.11 -42.44
CA GLN A 27 24.62 2.51 -42.83
C GLN A 27 23.71 2.55 -44.05
N THR A 28 22.43 2.85 -43.84
CA THR A 28 21.52 3.17 -44.94
C THR A 28 21.18 4.65 -44.85
N ARG A 29 21.80 5.43 -45.74
CA ARG A 29 21.46 6.84 -45.96
C ARG A 29 20.09 6.89 -46.65
N PHE A 30 19.05 7.21 -45.89
CA PHE A 30 17.78 7.64 -46.46
C PHE A 30 17.72 9.17 -46.44
N ILE A 31 17.89 9.75 -47.62
CA ILE A 31 17.51 11.13 -47.91
C ILE A 31 16.01 11.07 -48.18
N VAL A 32 15.20 11.47 -47.20
CA VAL A 32 13.76 11.68 -47.39
C VAL A 32 13.53 13.19 -47.52
N PRO A 33 12.88 13.66 -48.58
CA PRO A 33 12.66 15.08 -48.81
C PRO A 33 11.68 15.65 -47.79
N SER A 34 12.06 16.80 -47.26
CA SER A 34 11.21 17.77 -46.58
C SER A 34 9.87 17.92 -47.29
N LEU A 35 8.77 17.57 -46.62
CA LEU A 35 7.47 18.21 -46.81
C LEU A 35 6.51 17.79 -45.68
N PHE A 36 5.92 18.78 -45.03
CA PHE A 36 4.73 18.66 -44.17
C PHE A 36 4.91 17.95 -42.82
N CYS A 37 5.64 18.60 -41.89
CA CYS A 37 5.31 18.54 -40.46
C CYS A 37 3.94 19.21 -40.24
N LEU A 38 2.86 18.49 -40.52
CA LEU A 38 1.58 18.75 -39.86
C LEU A 38 1.77 18.33 -38.41
N LEU A 39 2.15 19.30 -37.58
CA LEU A 39 1.99 19.26 -36.14
C LEU A 39 0.49 19.21 -35.85
N LEU A 40 -0.10 18.02 -36.03
CA LEU A 40 -1.30 17.66 -35.30
C LEU A 40 -0.82 17.42 -33.87
N PRO A 41 -1.17 18.28 -32.89
CA PRO A 41 -1.04 17.85 -31.51
C PRO A 41 -1.93 16.61 -31.40
N SER A 42 -1.30 15.47 -31.12
CA SER A 42 -2.02 14.24 -30.76
C SER A 42 -2.68 14.47 -29.41
N ILE A 43 -3.73 15.29 -29.39
CA ILE A 43 -4.71 15.34 -28.31
C ILE A 43 -5.65 14.19 -28.58
N GLY A 44 -5.15 12.96 -28.45
CA GLY A 44 -6.00 11.85 -28.09
C GLY A 44 -6.16 11.95 -26.59
N PRO A 45 -7.33 12.34 -26.05
CA PRO A 45 -7.46 12.36 -24.63
C PRO A 45 -7.52 10.91 -24.19
N THR A 46 -6.49 10.44 -23.47
CA THR A 46 -6.64 9.38 -22.48
C THR A 46 -7.53 9.95 -21.37
N THR A 47 -8.81 10.23 -21.69
CA THR A 47 -9.77 10.76 -20.72
C THR A 47 -9.91 9.70 -19.64
N GLY A 48 -9.45 10.01 -18.43
CA GLY A 48 -9.86 9.28 -17.24
C GLY A 48 -11.37 9.08 -17.30
N GLN A 49 -11.82 7.83 -17.16
CA GLN A 49 -13.23 7.55 -17.13
C GLN A 49 -13.73 8.00 -15.76
N TYR A 50 -14.45 9.14 -15.72
CA TYR A 50 -15.09 9.61 -14.49
C TYR A 50 -15.77 8.43 -13.79
N PRO A 51 -15.52 8.21 -12.49
CA PRO A 51 -14.86 9.11 -11.52
C PRO A 51 -13.34 8.94 -11.37
N CYS A 52 -12.69 8.11 -12.18
CA CYS A 52 -11.24 7.90 -12.11
C CYS A 52 -10.44 8.94 -12.91
N PRO A 53 -9.23 9.31 -12.45
CA PRO A 53 -8.29 10.14 -13.21
C PRO A 53 -7.73 9.39 -14.43
N ASN A 54 -6.93 10.08 -15.23
CA ASN A 54 -6.20 9.45 -16.33
C ASN A 54 -5.22 8.39 -15.75
N PRO A 55 -5.25 7.13 -16.24
CA PRO A 55 -4.34 6.09 -15.78
C PRO A 55 -2.84 6.46 -15.87
N GLU A 56 -2.46 7.29 -16.84
CA GLU A 56 -1.07 7.74 -17.00
C GLU A 56 -0.62 8.65 -15.86
N ASP A 57 -1.53 9.46 -15.31
CA ASP A 57 -1.24 10.42 -14.24
C ASP A 57 -1.14 9.75 -12.86
N ILE A 58 -1.81 8.60 -12.68
CA ILE A 58 -1.81 7.84 -11.40
C ILE A 58 -0.92 6.61 -11.41
N SER A 59 -0.25 6.31 -12.52
CA SER A 59 0.70 5.19 -12.59
C SER A 59 1.78 5.34 -11.49
N PRO A 60 2.12 4.27 -10.75
CA PRO A 60 1.80 2.85 -10.99
C PRO A 60 0.52 2.35 -10.32
N CYS A 61 -0.31 3.22 -9.78
CA CYS A 61 -1.61 2.87 -9.22
C CYS A 61 -2.68 2.70 -10.31
N ALA A 62 -3.72 1.96 -9.98
CA ALA A 62 -4.90 1.76 -10.79
C ALA A 62 -6.15 2.24 -10.04
N CYS A 63 -7.05 2.89 -10.75
CA CYS A 63 -8.37 3.28 -10.25
C CYS A 63 -9.44 2.45 -10.98
N SER A 64 -10.43 1.97 -10.23
CA SER A 64 -11.58 1.28 -10.78
C SER A 64 -12.85 1.81 -10.14
N ALA A 65 -13.89 1.99 -10.96
CA ALA A 65 -15.20 2.40 -10.51
C ALA A 65 -16.23 1.31 -10.81
N ARG A 66 -17.08 1.01 -9.83
CA ARG A 66 -18.24 0.12 -9.99
C ARG A 66 -19.43 0.82 -9.35
N GLU A 67 -20.43 1.14 -10.17
CA GLU A 67 -21.59 1.92 -9.76
C GLU A 67 -21.14 3.29 -9.19
N ASP A 68 -21.42 3.55 -7.92
CA ASP A 68 -21.06 4.75 -7.17
C ASP A 68 -19.76 4.57 -6.34
N LYS A 69 -19.10 3.42 -6.45
CA LYS A 69 -17.92 3.08 -5.63
C LYS A 69 -16.63 3.22 -6.42
N VAL A 70 -15.63 3.83 -5.78
CA VAL A 70 -14.32 4.10 -6.39
C VAL A 70 -13.23 3.48 -5.55
N TYR A 71 -12.47 2.58 -6.17
CA TYR A 71 -11.39 1.84 -5.52
C TYR A 71 -10.06 2.14 -6.20
N VAL A 72 -9.03 2.31 -5.39
CA VAL A 72 -7.66 2.53 -5.87
C VAL A 72 -6.77 1.43 -5.33
N SER A 73 -5.95 0.86 -6.19
CA SER A 73 -4.91 -0.07 -5.80
C SER A 73 -3.55 0.33 -6.35
N CYS A 74 -2.50 0.14 -5.56
CA CYS A 74 -1.13 0.52 -5.93
C CYS A 74 -0.20 -0.71 -5.95
N PHE A 75 -0.64 -1.77 -6.62
CA PHE A 75 0.07 -3.06 -6.65
C PHE A 75 1.47 -2.98 -7.27
N ASN A 76 1.66 -2.06 -8.22
CA ASN A 76 2.94 -1.88 -8.91
C ASN A 76 3.75 -0.72 -8.35
N ALA A 77 3.32 -0.10 -7.24
CA ALA A 77 4.14 0.86 -6.55
C ALA A 77 5.38 0.18 -5.99
N THR A 78 6.51 0.87 -6.06
CA THR A 78 7.82 0.42 -5.57
C THR A 78 8.37 1.33 -4.49
N SER A 79 7.66 2.42 -4.18
CA SER A 79 8.05 3.37 -3.16
C SER A 79 6.84 4.15 -2.62
N SER A 80 7.01 4.80 -1.47
CA SER A 80 6.02 5.75 -0.97
C SER A 80 5.84 6.96 -1.89
N ASP A 81 6.88 7.32 -2.66
CA ASP A 81 6.85 8.45 -3.60
C ASP A 81 5.96 8.16 -4.81
N ASP A 82 5.88 6.90 -5.25
CA ASP A 82 4.95 6.47 -6.30
C ASP A 82 3.50 6.71 -5.88
N ILE A 83 3.15 6.29 -4.65
CA ILE A 83 1.82 6.46 -4.07
C ILE A 83 1.53 7.95 -3.87
N PHE A 84 2.48 8.69 -3.29
CA PHE A 84 2.37 10.13 -3.10
C PHE A 84 2.09 10.84 -4.43
N SER A 85 2.84 10.51 -5.47
CA SER A 85 2.67 11.11 -6.81
C SER A 85 1.30 10.82 -7.39
N ALA A 86 0.80 9.59 -7.28
CA ALA A 86 -0.53 9.23 -7.78
C ALA A 86 -1.66 10.04 -7.11
N PHE A 87 -1.53 10.38 -5.83
CA PHE A 87 -2.57 11.14 -5.11
C PHE A 87 -2.38 12.66 -5.14
N ASN A 88 -1.15 13.16 -5.28
CA ASN A 88 -0.86 14.58 -5.15
C ASN A 88 -0.55 15.26 -6.49
N ASN A 89 -0.12 14.53 -7.51
CA ASN A 89 0.23 15.10 -8.83
C ASN A 89 -0.88 14.89 -9.88
N ALA A 90 -1.74 13.88 -9.69
CA ALA A 90 -2.87 13.64 -10.58
C ALA A 90 -4.08 14.51 -10.24
N VAL A 91 -4.88 14.84 -11.25
CA VAL A 91 -6.16 15.54 -11.06
C VAL A 91 -7.26 14.51 -10.81
N TRP A 92 -7.64 14.35 -9.55
CA TRP A 92 -8.71 13.44 -9.15
C TRP A 92 -10.09 14.06 -9.38
N PRO A 93 -10.98 13.45 -10.20
CA PRO A 93 -12.32 13.97 -10.44
C PRO A 93 -13.22 13.94 -9.19
N VAL A 94 -12.93 13.02 -8.27
CA VAL A 94 -13.60 12.90 -6.97
C VAL A 94 -12.54 12.68 -5.88
N THR A 95 -12.78 13.24 -4.70
CA THR A 95 -11.85 13.13 -3.56
C THR A 95 -12.34 12.19 -2.47
N ASN A 96 -13.57 11.68 -2.59
CA ASN A 96 -14.19 10.77 -1.65
C ASN A 96 -14.24 9.38 -2.27
N LEU A 97 -13.28 8.53 -1.93
CA LEU A 97 -13.12 7.20 -2.49
C LEU A 97 -13.67 6.15 -1.54
N THR A 98 -14.09 5.02 -2.08
CA THR A 98 -14.59 3.89 -1.30
C THR A 98 -13.42 3.15 -0.64
N GLY A 99 -12.35 2.86 -1.38
CA GLY A 99 -11.27 2.06 -0.81
C GLY A 99 -9.91 2.30 -1.42
N PHE A 100 -8.89 2.23 -0.57
CA PHE A 100 -7.49 2.11 -0.94
C PHE A 100 -6.96 0.72 -0.61
N HIS A 101 -6.22 0.12 -1.54
CA HIS A 101 -5.55 -1.16 -1.31
C HIS A 101 -4.08 -1.14 -1.76
N LEU A 102 -3.20 -1.52 -0.85
CA LEU A 102 -1.79 -1.79 -1.14
C LEU A 102 -1.53 -3.29 -0.95
N GLU A 103 -0.88 -3.92 -1.92
CA GLU A 103 -0.57 -5.35 -1.84
C GLU A 103 0.85 -5.60 -2.36
N HIS A 104 1.56 -6.55 -1.76
CA HIS A 104 2.89 -7.01 -2.19
C HIS A 104 3.96 -5.91 -2.30
N ASN A 105 3.86 -4.86 -1.49
CA ASN A 105 4.82 -3.77 -1.47
C ASN A 105 5.64 -3.78 -0.17
N PHE A 106 6.91 -4.16 -0.27
CA PHE A 106 7.83 -4.24 0.87
C PHE A 106 8.64 -2.96 1.11
N ASP A 107 8.62 -2.02 0.17
CA ASP A 107 9.43 -0.80 0.19
C ASP A 107 8.67 0.41 0.77
N VAL A 108 7.34 0.32 0.88
CA VAL A 108 6.48 1.31 1.54
C VAL A 108 6.44 1.00 3.03
N HIS A 109 7.31 1.67 3.79
CA HIS A 109 7.42 1.47 5.24
C HIS A 109 6.54 2.38 6.08
N GLU A 110 5.99 3.45 5.51
CA GLU A 110 5.21 4.44 6.24
C GLU A 110 4.05 4.95 5.40
N ILE A 111 2.86 5.00 6.00
CA ILE A 111 1.74 5.83 5.51
C ILE A 111 1.88 7.21 6.16
N SER A 112 2.42 8.16 5.40
CA SER A 112 2.81 9.49 5.89
C SER A 112 1.65 10.49 5.85
N GLU A 113 1.79 11.62 6.57
CA GLU A 113 0.74 12.62 6.78
C GLU A 113 0.16 13.28 5.52
N ARG A 114 0.85 13.14 4.37
CA ARG A 114 0.45 13.73 3.09
C ARG A 114 0.38 12.72 1.96
N MET A 115 0.48 11.42 2.27
CA MET A 115 0.50 10.37 1.26
C MET A 115 -0.72 10.45 0.33
N PHE A 116 -1.89 10.78 0.87
CA PHE A 116 -3.15 10.84 0.13
C PHE A 116 -3.63 12.26 -0.20
N GLY A 117 -2.88 13.31 0.17
CA GLY A 117 -3.34 14.69 0.00
C GLY A 117 -4.69 14.94 0.66
N ASP A 118 -5.66 15.46 -0.12
CA ASP A 118 -7.04 15.72 0.32
C ASP A 118 -8.00 14.54 0.06
N ILE A 119 -7.48 13.41 -0.43
CA ILE A 119 -8.29 12.23 -0.74
C ILE A 119 -8.68 11.51 0.54
N SER A 120 -9.97 11.18 0.66
CA SER A 120 -10.54 10.44 1.78
C SER A 120 -11.04 9.06 1.34
N PHE A 121 -11.04 8.11 2.28
CA PHE A 121 -11.45 6.74 2.06
C PHE A 121 -12.48 6.29 3.10
N GLU A 122 -13.42 5.44 2.67
CA GLU A 122 -14.22 4.63 3.62
C GLU A 122 -13.40 3.44 4.14
N GLY A 123 -12.39 3.02 3.38
CA GLY A 123 -11.69 1.78 3.60
C GLY A 123 -10.22 1.82 3.25
N ILE A 124 -9.38 1.29 4.13
CA ILE A 124 -7.94 1.18 3.88
C ILE A 124 -7.50 -0.26 4.14
N GLY A 125 -6.87 -0.86 3.15
CA GLY A 125 -6.38 -2.24 3.21
C GLY A 125 -4.91 -2.35 2.81
N THR A 126 -4.11 -3.06 3.59
CA THR A 126 -2.78 -3.51 3.17
C THR A 126 -2.65 -5.02 3.29
N ASP A 127 -2.08 -5.70 2.30
CA ASP A 127 -1.78 -7.14 2.40
C ASP A 127 -0.35 -7.45 1.93
N TRP A 128 0.39 -8.26 2.69
CA TRP A 128 1.79 -8.57 2.41
C TRP A 128 2.65 -7.32 2.14
N CYS A 129 2.54 -6.33 3.02
CA CYS A 129 3.22 -5.04 2.87
C CYS A 129 4.29 -4.81 3.96
N GLY A 130 5.27 -3.95 3.63
CA GLY A 130 6.34 -3.51 4.51
C GLY A 130 5.97 -2.34 5.43
N VAL A 131 4.69 -1.98 5.55
CA VAL A 131 4.22 -0.81 6.31
C VAL A 131 4.46 -1.01 7.81
N VAL A 132 5.39 -0.24 8.36
CA VAL A 132 5.81 -0.25 9.78
C VAL A 132 5.13 0.84 10.60
N SER A 133 4.78 1.96 9.99
CA SER A 133 4.15 3.09 10.68
C SER A 133 2.99 3.68 9.89
N VAL A 134 1.96 4.12 10.62
CA VAL A 134 0.93 5.03 10.13
C VAL A 134 0.98 6.31 10.95
N ARG A 135 1.23 7.44 10.30
CA ARG A 135 1.34 8.72 10.99
C ARG A 135 -0.03 9.25 11.45
N PRO A 136 -0.12 9.97 12.57
CA PRO A 136 -1.38 10.49 13.12
C PRO A 136 -2.26 11.23 12.12
N SER A 137 -1.67 12.09 11.30
CA SER A 137 -2.44 12.93 10.37
C SER A 137 -2.69 12.26 9.01
N ALA A 138 -2.10 11.09 8.74
CA ALA A 138 -2.17 10.44 7.42
C ALA A 138 -3.60 10.04 7.03
N LEU A 139 -4.42 9.73 8.02
CA LEU A 139 -5.80 9.30 7.82
C LEU A 139 -6.80 10.43 8.06
N MET A 140 -6.34 11.63 8.41
CA MET A 140 -7.17 12.78 8.82
C MET A 140 -8.24 13.18 7.78
N PRO A 141 -7.95 13.20 6.46
CA PRO A 141 -8.98 13.45 5.45
C PRO A 141 -10.16 12.45 5.53
N SER A 142 -9.90 11.24 6.04
CA SER A 142 -10.89 10.15 6.13
C SER A 142 -11.68 10.14 7.45
N LYS A 143 -11.46 11.08 8.39
CA LYS A 143 -12.03 10.99 9.76
C LYS A 143 -13.55 10.76 9.82
N ASP A 144 -14.30 11.42 8.95
CA ASP A 144 -15.78 11.39 8.99
C ASP A 144 -16.38 10.30 8.09
N ARG A 145 -15.51 9.48 7.47
CA ARG A 145 -15.89 8.48 6.46
C ARG A 145 -15.28 7.11 6.66
N LEU A 146 -14.15 7.02 7.35
CA LEU A 146 -13.40 5.79 7.53
C LEU A 146 -14.24 4.79 8.33
N GLU A 147 -14.56 3.66 7.71
CA GLU A 147 -15.37 2.57 8.26
C GLU A 147 -14.52 1.34 8.58
N TYR A 148 -13.48 1.07 7.78
CA TYR A 148 -12.62 -0.09 7.99
C TYR A 148 -11.14 0.18 7.74
N ILE A 149 -10.30 -0.39 8.61
CA ILE A 149 -8.87 -0.54 8.40
C ILE A 149 -8.55 -2.04 8.46
N SER A 150 -7.87 -2.55 7.44
CA SER A 150 -7.38 -3.92 7.41
C SER A 150 -5.89 -3.92 7.09
N MET A 151 -5.09 -4.56 7.93
CA MET A 151 -3.69 -4.82 7.65
C MET A 151 -3.44 -6.30 7.83
N ASN A 152 -2.93 -6.94 6.79
CA ASN A 152 -2.64 -8.36 6.76
C ASN A 152 -1.17 -8.58 6.46
N ARG A 153 -0.53 -9.47 7.24
CA ARG A 153 0.84 -9.95 7.04
C ARG A 153 1.87 -8.83 6.89
N GLY A 154 2.35 -8.33 8.02
CA GLY A 154 3.36 -7.29 8.08
C GLY A 154 3.88 -7.06 9.50
N VAL A 155 4.61 -5.97 9.70
CA VAL A 155 5.09 -5.53 11.02
C VAL A 155 4.57 -4.13 11.22
N LEU A 156 3.78 -3.88 12.26
CA LEU A 156 3.25 -2.54 12.56
C LEU A 156 3.76 -2.09 13.92
N GLU A 157 4.68 -1.14 13.93
CA GLU A 157 5.25 -0.59 15.17
C GLU A 157 4.50 0.64 15.66
N GLN A 158 3.99 1.47 14.75
CA GLN A 158 3.32 2.71 15.09
C GLN A 158 1.97 2.81 14.39
N PHE A 159 0.93 3.03 15.20
CA PHE A 159 -0.43 3.22 14.72
C PHE A 159 -1.10 4.34 15.51
N PRO A 160 -1.90 5.22 14.88
CA PRO A 160 -2.37 6.43 15.52
C PRO A 160 -3.66 6.20 16.32
N TRP A 161 -3.55 5.50 17.43
CA TRP A 161 -4.69 5.12 18.29
C TRP A 161 -5.51 6.31 18.78
N ASP A 162 -4.85 7.41 19.15
CA ASP A 162 -5.54 8.62 19.61
C ASP A 162 -6.42 9.21 18.51
N TYR A 163 -5.95 9.18 17.25
CA TYR A 163 -6.71 9.65 16.11
C TYR A 163 -7.94 8.77 15.83
N MET A 164 -7.86 7.45 16.05
CA MET A 164 -9.00 6.55 15.83
C MET A 164 -10.23 6.90 16.65
N GLN A 165 -10.08 7.58 17.79
CA GLN A 165 -11.20 8.05 18.60
C GLN A 165 -12.06 9.11 17.88
N HIS A 166 -11.48 9.80 16.89
CA HIS A 166 -12.17 10.80 16.08
C HIS A 166 -12.81 10.21 14.82
N ALA A 167 -12.48 8.97 14.45
CA ALA A 167 -13.06 8.29 13.30
C ALA A 167 -14.45 7.73 13.66
N THR A 168 -15.46 8.60 13.71
CA THR A 168 -16.79 8.28 14.27
C THR A 168 -17.54 7.17 13.53
N LYS A 169 -17.21 6.92 12.25
CA LYS A 169 -17.77 5.83 11.45
C LYS A 169 -16.96 4.54 11.48
N LEU A 170 -15.82 4.51 12.16
CA LEU A 170 -14.94 3.35 12.16
C LEU A 170 -15.63 2.18 12.86
N VAL A 171 -15.89 1.13 12.10
CA VAL A 171 -16.58 -0.09 12.55
C VAL A 171 -15.57 -1.16 12.93
N ALA A 172 -14.47 -1.27 12.18
CA ALA A 172 -13.49 -2.34 12.37
C ALA A 172 -12.05 -1.90 12.08
N ILE A 173 -11.14 -2.35 12.93
CA ILE A 173 -9.70 -2.41 12.66
C ILE A 173 -9.31 -3.89 12.76
N ASP A 174 -8.80 -4.45 11.67
CA ASP A 174 -8.42 -5.86 11.56
C ASP A 174 -6.93 -5.99 11.27
N PHE A 175 -6.18 -6.56 12.22
CA PHE A 175 -4.75 -6.83 12.08
C PHE A 175 -4.52 -8.34 12.06
N LYS A 176 -4.41 -8.91 10.86
CA LYS A 176 -4.22 -10.35 10.64
C LYS A 176 -2.76 -10.66 10.39
N HIS A 177 -2.16 -11.53 11.21
CA HIS A 177 -0.75 -11.90 11.06
C HIS A 177 0.19 -10.68 11.03
N VAL A 178 -0.15 -9.62 11.77
CA VAL A 178 0.69 -8.42 11.92
C VAL A 178 1.41 -8.50 13.25
N THR A 179 2.74 -8.40 13.23
CA THR A 179 3.51 -8.27 14.47
C THR A 179 3.41 -6.84 14.97
N THR A 180 2.65 -6.62 16.05
CA THR A 180 2.54 -5.30 16.67
C THR A 180 3.52 -5.14 17.83
N LYS A 181 4.41 -4.15 17.78
CA LYS A 181 5.12 -3.70 19.00
C LYS A 181 4.17 -2.83 19.81
N LYS A 182 3.45 -3.44 20.74
CA LYS A 182 2.53 -2.70 21.61
C LYS A 182 3.29 -1.58 22.34
N CYS A 183 2.91 -0.31 22.13
CA CYS A 183 3.30 0.77 23.03
C CYS A 183 2.67 0.48 24.40
N VAL A 184 3.50 0.00 25.34
CA VAL A 184 3.15 -0.08 26.76
C VAL A 184 3.35 1.31 27.34
N THR A 185 2.52 2.27 26.93
CA THR A 185 2.34 3.52 27.68
C THR A 185 1.10 3.31 28.53
N THR A 186 1.38 2.96 29.78
CA THR A 186 0.48 2.79 30.92
C THR A 186 -0.80 3.65 30.85
N CYS A 187 -1.91 3.06 30.44
CA CYS A 187 -3.19 3.35 31.07
C CYS A 187 -3.16 2.60 32.40
N ALA A 188 -3.42 3.30 33.52
CA ALA A 188 -3.35 2.75 34.87
C ALA A 188 -3.98 1.35 34.97
N GLU A 189 -3.22 0.38 35.47
CA GLU A 189 -3.66 -1.00 35.70
C GLU A 189 -4.91 -1.05 36.59
N PRO A 190 -5.96 -1.81 36.23
CA PRO A 190 -6.80 -2.44 37.22
C PRO A 190 -6.00 -3.57 37.87
N GLN A 191 -5.77 -3.48 39.18
CA GLN A 191 -5.20 -4.56 39.96
C GLN A 191 -6.17 -5.76 40.01
N SER A 192 -6.04 -6.70 39.08
CA SER A 192 -6.20 -8.14 39.31
C SER A 192 -6.24 -8.91 37.99
N GLY A 193 -5.17 -9.67 37.75
CA GLY A 193 -5.07 -10.87 36.91
C GLY A 193 -6.13 -11.14 35.83
N GLU A 194 -5.86 -10.64 34.62
CA GLU A 194 -6.01 -11.29 33.31
C GLU A 194 -5.86 -10.20 32.23
N THR A 195 -4.71 -10.13 31.56
CA THR A 195 -4.47 -9.15 30.48
C THR A 195 -5.13 -9.57 29.17
N ARG A 196 -6.46 -9.57 29.13
CA ARG A 196 -7.21 -9.45 27.87
C ARG A 196 -7.30 -7.97 27.51
N SER A 197 -6.56 -7.56 26.48
CA SER A 197 -6.63 -6.20 25.95
C SER A 197 -7.88 -6.07 25.07
N TYR A 198 -9.03 -5.78 25.69
CA TYR A 198 -10.24 -5.41 24.96
C TYR A 198 -10.22 -3.91 24.65
N TRP A 199 -10.30 -3.55 23.37
CA TRP A 199 -10.86 -2.26 23.00
C TRP A 199 -12.38 -2.42 22.98
N GLN A 200 -13.05 -1.95 24.03
CA GLN A 200 -14.48 -1.64 23.96
C GLN A 200 -14.61 -0.21 23.42
N SER A 201 -14.89 -0.09 22.12
CA SER A 201 -15.40 1.18 21.59
C SER A 201 -16.79 1.40 22.19
N ASN A 202 -17.07 2.58 22.75
CA ASN A 202 -18.39 2.95 23.27
C ASN A 202 -19.46 3.15 22.17
N ASN A 203 -19.15 2.83 20.93
CA ASN A 203 -20.15 2.74 19.87
C ASN A 203 -20.53 1.27 19.67
N HIS A 204 -21.84 1.03 19.50
CA HIS A 204 -22.52 -0.26 19.35
C HIS A 204 -22.07 -1.11 18.14
N ALA A 205 -20.80 -1.08 17.73
CA ALA A 205 -20.20 -1.99 16.77
C ALA A 205 -19.58 -3.18 17.52
N ARG A 206 -20.28 -4.32 17.50
CA ARG A 206 -19.71 -5.63 17.88
C ARG A 206 -18.71 -6.04 16.80
N GLY A 207 -17.50 -5.51 16.84
CA GLY A 207 -16.35 -6.01 16.08
C GLY A 207 -15.78 -7.27 16.74
N TRP A 208 -15.56 -8.31 15.95
CA TRP A 208 -14.93 -9.55 16.42
C TRP A 208 -13.43 -9.30 16.68
N LEU A 209 -12.98 -9.53 17.91
CA LEU A 209 -11.56 -9.60 18.24
C LEU A 209 -10.96 -10.89 17.68
N VAL A 210 -10.01 -10.76 16.75
CA VAL A 210 -9.09 -11.86 16.41
C VAL A 210 -8.01 -11.90 17.49
N HIS A 211 -7.83 -13.07 18.11
CA HIS A 211 -6.75 -13.35 19.03
C HIS A 211 -5.39 -13.11 18.33
N ALA A 212 -4.58 -12.19 18.86
CA ALA A 212 -3.16 -12.17 18.58
C ALA A 212 -2.49 -13.16 19.55
N GLU A 213 -2.23 -14.37 19.05
CA GLU A 213 -1.41 -15.36 19.74
C GLU A 213 0.05 -14.98 19.48
N LEU A 214 0.74 -14.50 20.52
CA LEU A 214 2.18 -14.26 20.49
C LEU A 214 2.89 -15.61 20.62
N GLU A 215 3.16 -16.28 19.50
CA GLU A 215 4.14 -17.37 19.49
C GLU A 215 5.55 -16.78 19.39
N GLY A 216 6.32 -16.98 20.45
CA GLY A 216 7.72 -16.59 20.51
C GLY A 216 8.62 -17.54 19.71
N TYR A 217 9.60 -16.94 19.03
CA TYR A 217 10.87 -17.56 18.65
C TYR A 217 11.99 -16.54 18.82
#